data_AF-A0A5S6QV73-F1
#
_entry.id   AF-A0A5S6QV73-F1
#
_cell.length_a   1.000
_cell.length_b   1.000
_cell.length_c   1.000
_cell.angle_alpha   90.00
_cell.angle_beta   90.00
_cell.angle_gamma   90.00
#
_symmetry.space_group_name_H-M   'P 1'
#
loop_
_entity.id
_entity.type
_entity.pdbx_description
1 polymer ?
#
loop_
_entity_poly.entity_id
_entity_poly.type
_entity_poly.pdbx_seq_one_letter_code
_entity_poly.pdbx_strand_id
1 'polypeptide(L)'
;MTAVHRAVFVWACLLTLVVLVVVRLDHRISWHWSVILVPMWLLDLVALIYCVARSVRLVNIRQACTATRTAVLNANTIKIRQTLLQFFIVCCKISFQSLLCIGLEQRTHGGHTGVTVRLWHILLPFWLGAGSALVDLTCRIRSIYLS
;
A
#
# COMPACT_ATOMS: atom_id res chain seq x y z
N MET A 1 -1.58 10.30 23.94
CA MET A 1 -3.00 10.10 23.60
C MET A 1 -3.28 9.96 22.09
N THR A 2 -2.40 10.45 21.19
CA THR A 2 -2.59 10.35 19.73
C THR A 2 -2.35 8.95 19.12
N ALA A 3 -1.49 8.13 19.73
CA ALA A 3 -1.21 6.76 19.25
C ALA A 3 -2.43 5.83 19.44
N VAL A 4 -3.08 5.91 20.61
CA VAL A 4 -4.29 5.14 20.92
C VAL A 4 -5.42 5.52 19.97
N HIS A 5 -5.63 6.81 19.71
CA HIS A 5 -6.65 7.28 18.76
C HIS A 5 -6.43 6.71 17.35
N ARG A 6 -5.18 6.68 16.86
CA ARG A 6 -4.84 6.09 15.56
C ARG A 6 -5.12 4.59 15.53
N ALA A 7 -4.74 3.88 16.59
CA ALA A 7 -5.00 2.44 16.68
C ALA A 7 -6.51 2.15 16.68
N VAL A 8 -7.28 2.82 17.55
CA VAL A 8 -8.74 2.66 17.63
C VAL A 8 -9.40 2.97 16.29
N PHE A 9 -8.95 4.03 15.60
CA PHE A 9 -9.48 4.36 14.27
C PHE A 9 -9.21 3.25 13.23
N VAL A 10 -8.00 2.69 13.20
CA VAL A 10 -7.68 1.57 12.29
C VAL A 10 -8.50 0.34 12.62
N TRP A 11 -8.63 0.00 13.92
CA TRP A 11 -9.46 -1.11 14.37
C TRP A 11 -10.94 -0.90 14.02
N ALA A 12 -11.46 0.31 14.17
CA ALA A 12 -12.83 0.65 13.77
C ALA A 12 -13.03 0.45 12.26
N CYS A 13 -12.12 0.97 11.43
CA CYS A 13 -12.17 0.76 9.97
C CYS A 13 -12.14 -0.73 9.58
N LEU A 14 -11.30 -1.53 10.27
CA LEU A 14 -11.23 -2.98 10.05
C LEU A 14 -12.54 -3.69 10.42
N LEU A 15 -13.14 -3.36 11.56
CA LEU A 15 -14.42 -3.93 11.98
C LEU A 15 -15.54 -3.55 11.00
N THR A 16 -15.60 -2.29 10.58
CA THR A 16 -16.55 -1.83 9.56
C THR A 16 -16.41 -2.62 8.26
N LEU A 17 -15.18 -2.88 7.81
CA LEU A 17 -14.93 -3.70 6.64
C LEU A 17 -15.48 -5.12 6.80
N VAL A 18 -15.15 -5.79 7.91
CA VAL A 18 -15.59 -7.17 8.15
C VAL A 18 -17.12 -7.24 8.15
N VAL A 19 -17.80 -6.32 8.82
CA VAL A 19 -19.27 -6.26 8.86
C VAL A 19 -19.84 -6.06 7.46
N LEU A 20 -19.33 -5.09 6.69
CA LEU A 20 -19.81 -4.83 5.32
C LEU A 20 -19.59 -6.04 4.39
N VAL A 21 -18.45 -6.73 4.53
CA VAL A 21 -18.13 -7.94 3.76
C VAL A 21 -19.10 -9.07 4.11
N VAL A 22 -19.35 -9.32 5.40
CA VAL A 22 -20.27 -10.37 5.86
C VAL A 22 -21.70 -10.09 5.40
N VAL A 23 -22.18 -8.84 5.53
CA VAL A 23 -23.53 -8.45 5.09
C VAL A 23 -23.69 -8.58 3.58
N ARG A 24 -22.64 -8.31 2.79
CA ARG A 24 -22.65 -8.57 1.34
C ARG A 24 -22.69 -10.07 1.03
N LEU A 25 -21.97 -10.88 1.80
CA LEU A 25 -21.97 -12.35 1.66
C LEU A 25 -23.36 -12.94 1.91
N ASP A 26 -24.13 -12.34 2.81
CA ASP A 26 -25.55 -12.68 3.08
C ASP A 26 -26.50 -12.22 1.95
N HIS A 27 -25.98 -11.68 0.84
CA HIS A 27 -26.73 -11.18 -0.32
C HIS A 27 -27.75 -10.06 -0.01
N ARG A 28 -27.71 -9.45 1.18
CA ARG A 28 -28.67 -8.42 1.62
C ARG A 28 -28.52 -7.08 0.89
N ILE A 29 -27.31 -6.79 0.41
CA ILE A 29 -26.95 -5.50 -0.20
C ILE A 29 -26.46 -5.79 -1.62
N SER A 30 -26.88 -5.03 -2.64
CA SER A 30 -26.50 -5.22 -4.06
C SER A 30 -25.32 -4.34 -4.53
N TRP A 31 -24.64 -3.64 -3.63
CA TRP A 31 -23.63 -2.63 -3.94
C TRP A 31 -22.36 -3.21 -4.58
N HIS A 32 -21.63 -2.36 -5.33
CA HIS A 32 -20.33 -2.69 -5.90
C HIS A 32 -19.31 -3.05 -4.82
N TRP A 33 -18.42 -3.99 -5.11
CA TRP A 33 -17.37 -4.43 -4.18
C TRP A 33 -16.41 -3.30 -3.78
N SER A 34 -16.23 -2.32 -4.67
CA SER A 34 -15.43 -1.12 -4.38
C SER A 34 -15.98 -0.32 -3.18
N VAL A 35 -17.32 -0.26 -3.02
CA VAL A 35 -17.97 0.50 -1.94
C VAL A 35 -17.78 -0.18 -0.58
N ILE A 36 -17.76 -1.51 -0.56
CA ILE A 36 -17.52 -2.32 0.65
C ILE A 36 -16.08 -2.11 1.17
N LEU A 37 -15.15 -1.85 0.26
CA LEU A 37 -13.74 -1.61 0.54
C LEU A 37 -13.42 -0.14 0.86
N VAL A 38 -14.40 0.76 0.90
CA VAL A 38 -14.23 2.19 1.28
C VAL A 38 -13.37 2.39 2.54
N PRO A 39 -13.56 1.67 3.66
CA PRO A 39 -12.68 1.81 4.81
C PRO A 39 -11.20 1.50 4.52
N MET A 40 -10.88 0.58 3.59
CA MET A 40 -9.49 0.40 3.14
C MET A 40 -9.02 1.55 2.25
N TRP A 41 -9.84 1.99 1.29
CA TRP A 41 -9.51 3.13 0.43
C TRP A 41 -9.13 4.38 1.24
N LEU A 42 -9.86 4.62 2.35
CA LEU A 42 -9.56 5.73 3.25
C LEU A 42 -8.17 5.58 3.90
N LEU A 43 -7.84 4.38 4.37
CA LEU A 43 -6.52 4.10 4.97
C LEU A 43 -5.39 4.24 3.94
N ASP A 44 -5.60 3.76 2.71
CA ASP A 44 -4.63 3.89 1.62
C ASP A 44 -4.42 5.36 1.20
N LEU A 45 -5.48 6.17 1.18
CA LEU A 45 -5.39 7.60 0.91
C LEU A 45 -4.57 8.32 1.98
N VAL A 46 -4.80 8.01 3.26
CA VAL A 46 -3.98 8.56 4.37
C VAL A 46 -2.52 8.13 4.26
N ALA A 47 -2.26 6.86 3.92
CA ALA A 47 -0.91 6.35 3.71
C ALA A 47 -0.22 7.05 2.53
N LEU A 48 -0.94 7.28 1.43
CA LEU A 48 -0.44 7.99 0.25
C LEU A 48 -0.08 9.44 0.59
N ILE A 49 -0.93 10.16 1.33
CA ILE A 49 -0.63 11.52 1.81
C ILE A 49 0.65 11.53 2.66
N TYR A 50 0.79 10.57 3.57
CA TYR A 50 1.98 10.49 4.43
C TYR A 50 3.25 10.21 3.62
N CYS A 51 3.17 9.31 2.63
CA CYS A 51 4.26 9.03 1.70
C CYS A 51 4.66 10.26 0.88
N VAL A 52 3.68 11.00 0.34
CA VAL A 52 3.92 12.23 -0.43
C VAL A 52 4.50 13.33 0.45
N ALA A 53 3.95 13.55 1.65
CA ALA A 53 4.49 14.54 2.59
C ALA A 53 5.94 14.21 2.96
N ARG A 54 6.26 12.92 3.15
CA ARG A 54 7.63 12.47 3.42
C ARG A 54 8.56 12.68 2.22
N SER A 55 8.11 12.39 1.01
CA SER A 55 8.93 12.58 -0.20
C SER A 55 9.20 14.06 -0.46
N VAL A 56 8.19 14.92 -0.32
CA VAL A 56 8.33 16.39 -0.47
C VAL A 56 9.27 16.96 0.58
N ARG A 57 9.16 16.56 1.86
CA ARG A 57 10.11 16.97 2.92
C ARG A 57 11.54 16.55 2.58
N LEU A 58 11.72 15.33 2.08
CA LEU A 58 13.04 14.82 1.71
C LEU A 58 13.64 15.61 0.52
N VAL A 59 12.82 16.01 -0.46
CA VAL A 59 13.25 16.84 -1.59
C VAL A 59 13.59 18.26 -1.14
N ASN A 60 12.76 18.87 -0.29
CA ASN A 60 12.99 20.23 0.20
C ASN A 60 14.29 20.33 1.04
N ILE A 61 14.53 19.35 1.93
CA ILE A 61 15.78 19.27 2.71
C ILE A 61 16.99 19.12 1.79
N ARG A 62 16.85 18.43 0.64
CA ARG A 62 17.94 18.31 -0.33
C ARG A 62 18.27 19.61 -1.03
N GLN A 63 17.26 20.38 -1.43
CA GLN A 63 17.48 21.65 -2.10
C GLN A 63 18.29 22.60 -1.22
N ALA A 64 18.04 22.61 0.09
CA ALA A 64 18.78 23.42 1.06
C ALA A 64 20.25 22.99 1.29
N CYS A 65 20.58 21.70 1.15
CA CYS A 65 21.92 21.17 1.47
C CYS A 65 22.82 20.90 0.25
N THR A 66 22.50 21.46 -0.93
CA THR A 66 23.23 21.22 -2.19
C THR A 66 24.73 21.62 -2.16
N ALA A 67 25.19 22.35 -1.13
CA ALA A 67 26.55 22.88 -1.03
C ALA A 67 27.64 21.89 -0.56
N THR A 68 27.33 20.72 0.01
CA THR A 68 28.35 19.80 0.60
C THR A 68 28.18 18.37 0.10
N ARG A 69 28.87 18.02 -0.99
CA ARG A 69 28.34 17.09 -1.99
C ARG A 69 28.81 15.63 -1.94
N THR A 70 29.86 15.20 -1.22
CA THR A 70 30.47 13.87 -1.53
C THR A 70 30.37 12.79 -0.44
N ALA A 71 30.60 13.09 0.84
CA ALA A 71 30.50 12.06 1.90
C ALA A 71 29.06 11.77 2.37
N VAL A 72 28.17 12.78 2.30
CA VAL A 72 26.76 12.64 2.68
C VAL A 72 25.96 11.84 1.64
N LEU A 73 26.42 11.74 0.38
CA LEU A 73 25.69 11.08 -0.69
C LEU A 73 25.40 9.60 -0.38
N ASN A 74 26.36 8.83 0.14
CA ASN A 74 26.18 7.38 0.29
C ASN A 74 25.14 7.01 1.37
N ALA A 75 25.20 7.67 2.54
CA ALA A 75 24.21 7.51 3.61
C ALA A 75 22.81 8.02 3.18
N ASN A 76 22.75 9.00 2.27
CA ASN A 76 21.51 9.62 1.83
C ASN A 76 20.83 8.86 0.67
N THR A 77 21.60 8.11 -0.14
CA THR A 77 21.07 7.20 -1.17
C THR A 77 20.25 6.06 -0.55
N ILE A 78 20.66 5.55 0.61
CA ILE A 78 19.89 4.52 1.34
C ILE A 78 18.51 5.07 1.74
N LYS A 79 18.45 6.32 2.23
CA LYS A 79 17.18 6.99 2.61
C LYS A 79 16.30 7.33 1.40
N ILE A 80 16.88 7.71 0.25
CA ILE A 80 16.17 7.91 -1.03
C ILE A 80 15.50 6.62 -1.45
N ARG A 81 16.28 5.53 -1.46
CA ARG A 81 15.88 4.26 -2.00
C ARG A 81 14.75 3.70 -1.17
N GLN A 82 14.86 3.82 0.15
CA GLN A 82 13.81 3.42 1.07
C GLN A 82 12.51 4.22 0.87
N THR A 83 12.59 5.52 0.58
CA THR A 83 11.40 6.34 0.32
C THR A 83 10.71 5.95 -1.00
N LEU A 84 11.49 5.68 -2.04
CA LEU A 84 10.97 5.19 -3.33
C LEU A 84 10.38 3.77 -3.21
N LEU A 85 11.02 2.88 -2.46
CA LEU A 85 10.52 1.55 -2.15
C LEU A 85 9.19 1.61 -1.39
N GLN A 86 9.07 2.49 -0.39
CA GLN A 86 7.81 2.69 0.32
C GLN A 86 6.69 3.19 -0.59
N PHE A 87 6.98 4.15 -1.46
CA PHE A 87 6.02 4.63 -2.44
C PHE A 87 5.59 3.51 -3.40
N PHE A 88 6.55 2.74 -3.91
CA PHE A 88 6.30 1.59 -4.78
C PHE A 88 5.42 0.53 -4.12
N ILE A 89 5.68 0.19 -2.85
CA ILE A 89 4.86 -0.75 -2.06
C ILE A 89 3.41 -0.26 -1.93
N VAL A 90 3.20 1.02 -1.64
CA VAL A 90 1.84 1.61 -1.54
C VAL A 90 1.14 1.56 -2.89
N CYS A 91 1.82 1.88 -3.99
CA CYS A 91 1.24 1.76 -5.33
C CYS A 91 0.86 0.31 -5.66
N CYS A 92 1.75 -0.66 -5.42
CA CYS A 92 1.45 -2.08 -5.62
C CYS A 92 0.24 -2.54 -4.78
N LYS A 93 0.12 -2.06 -3.54
CA LYS A 93 -1.02 -2.37 -2.66
C LYS A 93 -2.33 -1.82 -3.24
N ILE A 94 -2.35 -0.57 -3.70
CA ILE A 94 -3.54 0.05 -4.31
C ILE A 94 -3.93 -0.69 -5.60
N SER A 95 -2.96 -1.06 -6.45
CA SER A 95 -3.21 -1.85 -7.65
C SER A 95 -3.80 -3.22 -7.32
N PHE A 96 -3.26 -3.89 -6.29
CA PHE A 96 -3.79 -5.18 -5.81
C PHE A 96 -5.25 -5.05 -5.34
N GLN A 97 -5.54 -4.05 -4.50
CA GLN A 97 -6.89 -3.80 -4.01
C GLN A 97 -7.88 -3.50 -5.14
N SER A 98 -7.45 -2.73 -6.15
CA SER A 98 -8.28 -2.40 -7.31
C SER A 98 -8.59 -3.64 -8.16
N LEU A 99 -7.58 -4.47 -8.43
CA LEU A 99 -7.75 -5.74 -9.16
C LEU A 99 -8.63 -6.73 -8.39
N LEU A 100 -8.52 -6.74 -7.06
CA LEU A 100 -9.37 -7.56 -6.19
C LEU A 100 -10.83 -7.11 -6.24
N CYS A 101 -11.11 -5.80 -6.26
CA CYS A 101 -12.48 -5.29 -6.45
C CYS A 101 -13.09 -5.79 -7.77
N ILE A 102 -12.34 -5.66 -8.87
CA ILE A 102 -12.78 -6.09 -10.19
C ILE A 102 -12.99 -7.61 -10.23
N GLY A 103 -12.06 -8.39 -9.66
CA GLY A 103 -12.15 -9.85 -9.61
C GLY A 103 -13.34 -10.36 -8.78
N LEU A 104 -13.69 -9.67 -7.68
CA LEU A 104 -14.87 -9.99 -6.89
C LEU A 104 -16.16 -9.62 -7.63
N GLU A 105 -16.20 -8.49 -8.32
CA GLU A 105 -17.37 -8.02 -9.06
C GLU A 105 -17.70 -8.92 -10.25
N GLN A 106 -16.69 -9.36 -10.99
CA GLN A 106 -16.86 -10.28 -12.11
C GLN A 106 -17.38 -11.66 -11.66
N ARG A 107 -17.03 -12.11 -10.44
CA ARG A 107 -17.57 -13.36 -9.86
C ARG A 107 -19.05 -13.24 -9.50
N THR A 108 -19.49 -12.07 -9.03
CA THR A 108 -20.90 -11.86 -8.64
C THR A 108 -21.82 -11.74 -9.84
N HIS A 109 -21.35 -11.19 -10.97
CA HIS A 109 -22.17 -10.95 -12.15
C HIS A 109 -22.27 -12.10 -13.16
N GLY A 110 -21.75 -13.30 -12.83
CA GLY A 110 -22.14 -14.56 -13.48
C GLY A 110 -22.32 -14.54 -15.00
N GLY A 111 -21.21 -14.48 -15.74
CA GLY A 111 -21.15 -14.87 -17.15
C GLY A 111 -21.41 -13.76 -18.17
N HIS A 112 -20.41 -13.49 -19.03
CA HIS A 112 -20.54 -13.25 -20.48
C HIS A 112 -19.28 -12.65 -21.13
N THR A 113 -18.22 -12.34 -20.38
CA THR A 113 -16.92 -12.00 -20.97
C THR A 113 -15.86 -13.04 -20.57
N GLY A 114 -15.43 -13.84 -21.55
CA GLY A 114 -14.52 -14.98 -21.42
C GLY A 114 -13.08 -14.66 -21.02
N VAL A 115 -12.85 -13.60 -20.26
CA VAL A 115 -11.55 -13.30 -19.67
C VAL A 115 -11.63 -13.67 -18.19
N THR A 116 -11.40 -14.94 -17.90
CA THR A 116 -11.23 -15.40 -16.53
C THR A 116 -9.93 -14.82 -15.99
N VAL A 117 -10.02 -13.75 -15.21
CA VAL A 117 -8.86 -13.21 -14.50
C VAL A 117 -8.43 -14.26 -13.47
N ARG A 118 -7.50 -15.12 -13.87
CA ARG A 118 -6.97 -16.18 -12.99
C ARG A 118 -6.39 -15.55 -11.73
N LEU A 119 -6.63 -16.16 -10.57
CA LEU A 119 -6.12 -15.73 -9.26
C LEU A 119 -4.62 -15.35 -9.30
N TRP A 120 -3.84 -16.03 -10.14
CA TRP A 120 -2.42 -15.75 -10.34
C TRP A 120 -2.10 -14.32 -10.80
N HIS A 121 -2.92 -13.70 -11.66
CA HIS A 121 -2.71 -12.31 -12.08
C HIS A 121 -2.99 -11.32 -10.95
N ILE A 122 -3.92 -11.66 -10.05
CA ILE A 122 -4.27 -10.85 -8.89
C ILE A 122 -3.12 -10.90 -7.85
N LEU A 123 -2.45 -12.04 -7.69
CA LEU A 123 -1.31 -12.16 -6.77
C LEU A 123 0.00 -11.53 -7.30
N LEU A 124 0.09 -11.19 -8.58
CA LEU A 124 1.30 -10.66 -9.20
C LEU A 124 1.82 -9.35 -8.56
N PRO A 125 0.99 -8.30 -8.36
CA PRO A 125 1.42 -7.10 -7.63
C PRO A 125 1.76 -7.38 -6.16
N PHE A 126 1.16 -8.41 -5.55
CA PHE A 126 1.49 -8.83 -4.20
C PHE A 126 2.89 -9.44 -4.11
N TRP A 127 3.26 -10.31 -5.06
CA TRP A 127 4.62 -10.89 -5.13
C TRP A 127 5.69 -9.84 -5.44
N LEU A 128 5.40 -8.87 -6.31
CA LEU A 128 6.29 -7.74 -6.58
C LEU A 128 6.48 -6.85 -5.34
N GLY A 129 5.40 -6.56 -4.61
CA GLY A 129 5.45 -5.85 -3.34
C GLY A 129 6.28 -6.60 -2.29
N ALA A 130 6.00 -7.89 -2.09
CA ALA A 130 6.72 -8.74 -1.13
C ALA A 130 8.22 -8.87 -1.47
N GLY A 131 8.55 -9.05 -2.75
CA GLY A 131 9.93 -9.08 -3.23
C GLY A 131 10.66 -7.76 -2.95
N SER A 132 10.02 -6.62 -3.23
CA SER A 132 10.60 -5.31 -2.95
C SER A 132 10.83 -5.04 -1.46
N ALA A 133 9.92 -5.52 -0.59
CA ALA A 133 10.07 -5.43 0.86
C ALA A 133 11.18 -6.33 1.40
N LEU A 134 11.33 -7.55 0.86
CA LEU A 134 12.42 -8.46 1.21
C LEU A 134 13.79 -7.88 0.83
N VAL A 135 13.89 -7.23 -0.33
CA VAL A 135 15.13 -6.54 -0.76
C VAL A 135 15.48 -5.39 0.19
N ASP A 136 14.50 -4.61 0.65
CA ASP A 136 14.73 -3.53 1.65
C ASP A 136 15.22 -4.09 2.98
N LEU A 137 14.58 -5.16 3.46
CA LEU A 137 14.96 -5.83 4.71
C LEU A 137 16.38 -6.40 4.62
N THR A 138 16.71 -7.07 3.52
CA THR A 138 18.04 -7.65 3.29
C THR A 138 19.11 -6.57 3.24
N CYS A 139 18.82 -5.43 2.60
CA CYS A 139 19.73 -4.29 2.57
C CYS A 139 19.92 -3.64 3.95
N ARG A 140 18.84 -3.53 4.74
CA ARG A 140 18.91 -3.01 6.12
C ARG A 140 19.75 -3.92 7.01
N ILE A 141 19.52 -5.22 6.95
CA ILE A 141 20.29 -6.20 7.72
C ILE A 141 21.76 -6.13 7.34
N ARG A 142 22.08 -6.12 6.04
CA ARG A 142 23.47 -6.00 5.57
C ARG A 142 24.15 -4.71 6.09
N SER A 143 23.43 -3.59 6.12
CA SER A 143 23.96 -2.33 6.63
C SER A 143 24.25 -2.33 8.14
N ILE A 144 23.54 -3.14 8.92
CA ILE A 144 23.75 -3.25 10.38
C ILE A 144 24.95 -4.14 10.69
N TYR A 145 25.15 -5.21 9.91
CA TYR A 145 26.27 -6.15 10.13
C TYR A 145 27.63 -5.66 9.61
N LEU A 146 27.66 -4.64 8.73
CA LEU A 146 28.87 -4.08 8.13
C LEU A 146 29.31 -2.74 8.73
N SER A 147 28.57 -2.21 9.72
CA SER A 147 28.90 -1.00 10.47
C SER A 147 29.42 -1.36 11.85
#